data_AF-A0A955DQR0-F1
#
_entry.id   AF-A0A955DQR0-F1
#
_cell.length_a   1.000
_cell.length_b   1.000
_cell.length_c   1.000
_cell.angle_alpha   90.00
_cell.angle_beta   90.00
_cell.angle_gamma   90.00
#
_symmetry.space_group_name_H-M   'P 1'
#
loop_
_entity.id
_entity.type
_entity.pdbx_description
1 polymer ?
#
loop_
_entity_poly.entity_id
_entity_poly.type
_entity_poly.pdbx_seq_one_letter_code
_entity_poly.pdbx_strand_id
1 'polypeptide(L)'
;MNPLLRTLLAGLSATLVSIITLMSTTAPALGQDHVPSKVDIPWNRYSDYDEMTAHLKKLAAAYPKLMTLESVGKSVQGRDMWVVTINVESTGPASSKPAIWIDGNIHANEIQAMEVVLYSIWYLTKSYGEVDQLTELMDRTAF
;
A
#
# COMPACT_ATOMS: atom_id res chain seq x y z
N MET A 1 36.51 -51.39 23.47
CA MET A 1 36.24 -50.21 22.61
C MET A 1 36.83 -49.00 23.30
N ASN A 2 37.84 -48.36 22.68
CA ASN A 2 38.71 -47.38 23.34
C ASN A 2 37.90 -46.13 23.78
N PRO A 3 37.98 -45.69 25.05
CA PRO A 3 37.25 -44.50 25.54
C PRO A 3 37.55 -43.24 24.72
N LEU A 4 38.71 -43.17 24.07
CA LEU A 4 39.08 -42.07 23.14
C LEU A 4 38.22 -42.00 21.87
N LEU A 5 37.63 -43.11 21.43
CA LEU A 5 36.82 -43.15 20.19
C LEU A 5 35.36 -42.69 20.44
N ARG A 6 34.87 -42.78 21.69
CA ARG A 6 33.53 -42.30 22.07
C ARG A 6 33.48 -40.77 22.23
N THR A 7 34.57 -40.14 22.65
CA THR A 7 34.66 -38.69 22.80
C THR A 7 34.78 -37.97 21.45
N LEU A 8 35.41 -38.58 20.44
CA LEU A 8 35.54 -37.98 19.11
C LEU A 8 34.19 -37.90 18.35
N LEU A 9 33.33 -38.91 18.49
CA LEU A 9 32.02 -38.94 17.81
C LEU A 9 30.98 -38.01 18.44
N ALA A 10 31.08 -37.72 19.74
CA ALA A 10 30.23 -36.73 20.42
C ALA A 10 30.59 -35.28 20.06
N GLY A 11 31.85 -35.02 19.68
CA GLY A 11 32.33 -33.69 19.32
C GLY A 11 31.91 -33.20 17.93
N LEU A 12 31.72 -34.11 16.96
CA LEU A 12 31.29 -33.74 15.60
C LEU A 12 29.79 -33.39 15.50
N SER A 13 28.94 -33.91 16.39
CA SER A 13 27.50 -33.60 16.36
C SER A 13 27.19 -32.20 16.92
N ALA A 14 27.99 -31.69 17.86
CA ALA A 14 27.74 -30.41 18.52
C ALA A 14 28.31 -29.21 17.73
N THR A 15 29.35 -29.42 16.92
CA THR A 15 29.94 -28.38 16.08
C THR A 15 29.14 -28.10 14.81
N LEU A 16 28.50 -29.11 14.20
CA LEU A 16 27.65 -28.89 13.01
C LEU A 16 26.36 -28.12 13.34
N VAL A 17 25.74 -28.38 14.50
CA VAL A 17 24.53 -27.66 14.94
C VAL A 17 24.84 -26.20 15.27
N SER A 18 26.03 -25.92 15.83
CA SER A 18 26.44 -24.55 16.18
C SER A 18 26.73 -23.67 14.95
N ILE A 19 27.07 -24.25 13.80
CA ILE A 19 27.29 -23.51 12.54
C ILE A 19 25.95 -23.14 11.87
N ILE A 20 24.92 -23.96 12.03
CA ILE A 20 23.59 -23.71 11.43
C ILE A 20 22.86 -22.57 12.15
N THR A 21 23.03 -22.42 13.47
CA THR A 21 22.40 -21.32 14.23
C THR A 21 23.05 -19.95 13.98
N LEU A 22 24.28 -19.92 13.44
CA LEU A 22 25.00 -18.67 13.11
C LEU A 22 24.69 -18.15 11.70
N MET A 23 23.84 -18.84 10.94
CA MET A 23 23.15 -18.30 9.78
C MET A 23 21.74 -17.86 10.15
N SER A 24 21.63 -17.13 11.27
CA SER A 24 20.50 -16.25 11.49
C SER A 24 20.58 -15.19 10.40
N THR A 25 19.83 -15.40 9.34
CA THR A 25 19.63 -14.42 8.28
C THR A 25 19.21 -13.13 8.95
N THR A 26 20.09 -12.15 8.99
CA THR A 26 19.66 -10.76 9.08
C THR A 26 18.89 -10.50 7.80
N ALA A 27 17.62 -10.90 7.75
CA ALA A 27 16.70 -10.35 6.78
C ALA A 27 16.81 -8.84 7.02
N PRO A 28 17.23 -8.03 6.03
CA PRO A 28 17.18 -6.60 6.19
C PRO A 28 15.76 -6.29 6.66
N ALA A 29 15.62 -5.43 7.66
CA ALA A 29 14.32 -4.86 7.93
C ALA A 29 13.90 -4.23 6.60
N LEU A 30 12.95 -4.88 5.91
CA LEU A 30 12.41 -4.39 4.65
C LEU A 30 11.60 -3.16 5.02
N GLY A 31 12.29 -2.03 5.14
CA GLY A 31 11.64 -0.73 5.15
C GLY A 31 10.82 -0.63 3.87
N GLN A 32 9.62 -0.08 3.99
CA GLN A 32 8.82 0.23 2.82
C GLN A 32 9.63 1.14 1.88
N ASP A 33 9.75 0.75 0.61
CA ASP A 33 10.52 1.52 -0.36
C ASP A 33 10.02 2.96 -0.39
N HIS A 34 10.95 3.92 -0.29
CA HIS A 34 10.60 5.33 -0.41
C HIS A 34 10.34 5.65 -1.88
N VAL A 35 9.11 5.41 -2.32
CA VAL A 35 8.65 5.85 -3.63
C VAL A 35 8.35 7.35 -3.56
N PRO A 36 8.91 8.21 -4.43
CA PRO A 36 8.53 9.61 -4.51
C PRO A 36 7.08 9.76 -4.98
N SER A 37 6.35 10.77 -4.48
CA SER A 37 5.03 11.13 -5.01
C SER A 37 5.08 12.42 -5.81
N LYS A 38 4.23 12.55 -6.83
CA LYS A 38 4.02 13.80 -7.56
C LYS A 38 3.18 14.80 -6.76
N VAL A 39 2.44 14.32 -5.77
CA VAL A 39 1.58 15.15 -4.91
C VAL A 39 2.02 14.96 -3.46
N ASP A 40 2.45 16.05 -2.85
CA ASP A 40 2.78 16.07 -1.43
C ASP A 40 1.51 16.35 -0.60
N ILE A 41 1.27 15.50 0.40
CA ILE A 41 0.13 15.58 1.33
C ILE A 41 0.70 15.54 2.74
N PRO A 42 0.37 16.51 3.61
CA PRO A 42 0.90 16.55 4.96
C PRO A 42 0.21 15.49 5.85
N TRP A 43 0.83 14.32 5.98
CA TRP A 43 0.33 13.21 6.81
C TRP A 43 0.48 13.40 8.33
N ASN A 44 0.85 14.59 8.78
CA ASN A 44 1.06 14.93 10.20
C ASN A 44 -0.14 15.66 10.82
N ARG A 45 -1.26 15.75 10.10
CA ARG A 45 -2.52 16.39 10.53
C ARG A 45 -3.70 15.79 9.79
N TYR A 46 -4.90 16.04 10.30
CA TYR A 46 -6.13 15.72 9.59
C TYR A 46 -6.50 16.83 8.61
N SER A 47 -7.02 16.43 7.45
CA SER A 47 -7.58 17.28 6.41
C SER A 47 -9.04 17.57 6.71
N ASP A 48 -9.48 18.80 6.48
CA ASP A 48 -10.91 19.07 6.36
C ASP A 48 -11.45 18.68 4.96
N TYR A 49 -12.74 18.91 4.73
CA TYR A 49 -13.38 18.58 3.46
C TYR A 49 -12.78 19.32 2.26
N ASP A 50 -12.45 20.61 2.41
CA ASP A 50 -11.94 21.42 1.31
C ASP A 50 -10.49 21.03 0.97
N GLU A 51 -9.69 20.76 2.01
CA GLU A 51 -8.33 20.23 1.87
C GLU A 51 -8.32 18.85 1.23
N MET A 52 -9.14 17.91 1.73
CA MET A 52 -9.30 16.57 1.13
C MET A 52 -9.72 16.68 -0.34
N THR A 53 -10.70 17.53 -0.65
CA THR A 53 -11.15 17.78 -2.03
C THR A 53 -10.01 18.32 -2.90
N ALA A 54 -9.21 19.25 -2.38
CA ALA A 54 -8.05 19.78 -3.09
C ALA A 54 -6.97 18.71 -3.33
N HIS A 55 -6.73 17.83 -2.36
CA HIS A 55 -5.81 16.71 -2.50
C HIS A 55 -6.26 15.73 -3.59
N LEU A 56 -7.54 15.33 -3.60
CA LEU A 56 -8.11 14.45 -4.63
C LEU A 56 -7.98 15.06 -6.03
N LYS A 57 -8.29 16.36 -6.19
CA LYS A 57 -8.15 17.05 -7.48
C LYS A 57 -6.70 17.12 -7.96
N LYS A 58 -5.75 17.38 -7.04
CA LYS A 58 -4.30 17.37 -7.35
C LYS A 58 -3.83 15.98 -7.78
N LEU A 59 -4.29 14.92 -7.09
CA LEU A 59 -3.97 13.54 -7.44
C LEU A 59 -4.51 13.15 -8.81
N ALA A 60 -5.78 13.43 -9.11
CA ALA A 60 -6.36 13.18 -10.42
C ALA A 60 -5.60 13.92 -11.54
N ALA A 61 -5.21 15.17 -11.31
CA ALA A 61 -4.43 15.94 -12.27
C ALA A 61 -2.99 15.41 -12.45
N ALA A 62 -2.37 14.87 -11.40
CA ALA A 62 -1.00 14.34 -11.44
C ALA A 62 -0.90 12.93 -12.03
N TYR A 63 -1.99 12.14 -11.93
CA TYR A 63 -2.08 10.75 -12.36
C TYR A 63 -3.27 10.47 -13.31
N PRO A 64 -3.46 11.25 -14.39
CA PRO A 64 -4.67 11.19 -15.22
C PRO A 64 -4.84 9.88 -16.02
N LYS A 65 -3.79 9.07 -16.12
CA LYS A 65 -3.83 7.73 -16.76
C LYS A 65 -4.20 6.60 -15.80
N LEU A 66 -4.23 6.89 -14.51
CA LEU A 66 -4.50 5.90 -13.45
C LEU A 66 -5.75 6.24 -12.65
N MET A 67 -6.06 7.53 -12.50
CA MET A 67 -7.06 8.00 -11.56
C MET A 67 -8.09 8.90 -12.25
N THR A 68 -9.36 8.56 -12.10
CA THR A 68 -10.49 9.47 -12.36
C THR A 68 -11.12 9.91 -11.04
N LEU A 69 -11.67 11.12 -11.03
CA LEU A 69 -12.39 11.69 -9.89
C LEU A 69 -13.74 12.19 -10.37
N GLU A 70 -14.80 11.71 -9.77
CA GLU A 70 -16.17 12.11 -10.07
C GLU A 70 -16.96 12.36 -8.80
N SER A 71 -18.05 13.12 -8.92
CA SER A 71 -19.02 13.21 -7.83
C SER A 71 -20.20 12.30 -8.13
N VAL A 72 -20.52 11.41 -7.18
CA VAL A 72 -21.71 10.54 -7.26
C VAL A 72 -22.99 11.23 -6.79
N GLY A 73 -22.89 12.49 -6.35
CA GLY A 73 -24.02 13.28 -5.91
C GLY A 73 -23.63 14.35 -4.89
N LYS A 74 -24.63 15.06 -4.38
CA LYS A 74 -24.46 16.06 -3.33
C LYS A 74 -24.94 15.53 -1.99
N SER A 75 -24.25 15.89 -0.92
CA SER A 75 -24.72 15.69 0.45
C SER A 75 -25.92 16.60 0.76
N VAL A 76 -26.56 16.39 1.90
CA VAL A 76 -27.67 17.24 2.40
C VAL A 76 -27.26 18.72 2.50
N GLN A 77 -25.97 19.00 2.76
CA GLN A 77 -25.44 20.36 2.85
C GLN A 77 -24.85 20.87 1.51
N GLY A 78 -25.08 20.16 0.40
CA GLY A 78 -24.67 20.58 -0.94
C GLY A 78 -23.19 20.31 -1.29
N ARG A 79 -22.47 19.53 -0.47
CA ARG A 79 -21.08 19.15 -0.75
C ARG A 79 -21.01 17.99 -1.73
N ASP A 80 -20.05 17.99 -2.65
CA ASP A 80 -19.78 16.84 -3.52
C ASP A 80 -19.41 15.60 -2.69
N MET A 81 -20.05 14.48 -3.01
CA MET A 81 -19.63 13.16 -2.55
C MET A 81 -18.71 12.59 -3.62
N TRP A 82 -17.41 12.57 -3.32
CA TRP A 82 -16.37 12.17 -4.27
C TRP A 82 -16.24 10.65 -4.33
N VAL A 83 -16.09 10.13 -5.54
CA VAL A 83 -15.62 8.78 -5.82
C VAL A 83 -14.38 8.89 -6.71
N VAL A 84 -13.41 8.05 -6.38
CA VAL A 84 -12.19 7.88 -7.15
C VAL A 84 -12.21 6.50 -7.75
N THR A 85 -11.94 6.39 -9.05
CA THR A 85 -11.62 5.11 -9.66
C THR A 85 -10.14 5.09 -9.99
N ILE A 86 -9.43 4.07 -9.50
CA ILE A 86 -8.05 3.79 -9.89
C ILE A 86 -8.04 2.58 -10.81
N ASN A 87 -7.62 2.77 -12.06
CA ASN A 87 -7.56 1.73 -13.07
C ASN A 87 -6.41 1.94 -14.05
N VAL A 88 -5.68 0.86 -14.32
CA VAL A 88 -4.71 0.81 -15.42
C VAL A 88 -5.45 0.50 -16.72
N GLU A 89 -5.73 1.53 -17.54
CA GLU A 89 -6.52 1.36 -18.77
C GLU A 89 -5.89 0.39 -19.78
N SER A 90 -4.55 0.31 -19.84
CA SER A 90 -3.85 -0.58 -20.77
C SER A 90 -4.06 -2.07 -20.49
N THR A 91 -4.52 -2.43 -19.28
CA THR A 91 -4.87 -3.81 -18.92
C THR A 91 -6.37 -4.06 -18.92
N GLY A 92 -7.16 -3.11 -19.44
CA GLY A 92 -8.60 -3.21 -19.62
C GLY A 92 -9.40 -2.12 -18.89
N PRO A 93 -10.66 -1.90 -19.28
CA PRO A 93 -11.55 -0.96 -18.59
C PRO A 93 -11.83 -1.42 -17.15
N ALA A 94 -12.07 -0.46 -16.24
CA ALA A 94 -12.37 -0.77 -14.84
C ALA A 94 -13.54 -1.74 -14.68
N SER A 95 -14.56 -1.63 -15.55
CA SER A 95 -15.76 -2.49 -15.53
C SER A 95 -15.52 -3.95 -15.93
N SER A 96 -14.36 -4.29 -16.50
CA SER A 96 -14.01 -5.69 -16.82
C SER A 96 -13.13 -6.37 -15.78
N LYS A 97 -12.72 -5.64 -14.74
CA LYS A 97 -11.84 -6.15 -13.67
C LYS A 97 -12.64 -6.33 -12.38
N PRO A 98 -12.26 -7.27 -11.49
CA PRO A 98 -12.73 -7.22 -10.11
C PRO A 98 -12.37 -5.86 -9.50
N ALA A 99 -13.23 -5.34 -8.63
CA ALA A 99 -13.02 -4.06 -7.96
C ALA A 99 -12.90 -4.24 -6.44
N ILE A 100 -11.98 -3.51 -5.81
CA ILE A 100 -11.89 -3.40 -4.36
C ILE A 100 -12.48 -2.05 -3.94
N TRP A 101 -13.66 -2.10 -3.35
CA TRP A 101 -14.31 -0.91 -2.79
C TRP A 101 -13.72 -0.56 -1.43
N ILE A 102 -13.28 0.70 -1.27
CA ILE A 102 -12.75 1.23 -0.01
C ILE A 102 -13.49 2.52 0.31
N ASP A 103 -14.28 2.51 1.38
CA ASP A 103 -14.87 3.72 1.97
C ASP A 103 -14.46 3.88 3.43
N GLY A 104 -14.62 5.10 3.93
CA GLY A 104 -14.31 5.44 5.31
C GLY A 104 -15.02 6.73 5.71
N ASN A 105 -15.07 6.97 7.02
CA ASN A 105 -15.67 8.17 7.63
C ASN A 105 -17.18 8.33 7.33
N ILE A 106 -17.90 7.22 7.19
CA ILE A 106 -19.38 7.22 7.18
C ILE A 106 -19.94 7.83 8.48
N HIS A 107 -19.27 7.57 9.61
CA HIS A 107 -19.45 8.34 10.84
C HIS A 107 -18.48 9.52 10.85
N ALA A 108 -19.01 10.74 10.88
CA ALA A 108 -18.24 11.97 10.71
C ALA A 108 -17.13 12.17 11.76
N ASN A 109 -17.25 11.57 12.95
CA ASN A 109 -16.26 11.67 14.03
C ASN A 109 -15.10 10.67 13.92
N GLU A 110 -15.15 9.70 13.00
CA GLU A 110 -14.10 8.69 12.77
C GLU A 110 -13.14 9.16 11.65
N ILE A 111 -12.56 10.35 11.83
CA ILE A 111 -11.83 11.09 10.77
C ILE A 111 -10.60 10.31 10.25
N GLN A 112 -10.00 9.46 11.09
CA GLN A 112 -8.86 8.63 10.70
C GLN A 112 -9.17 7.73 9.50
N ALA A 113 -10.41 7.25 9.37
CA ALA A 113 -10.79 6.41 8.26
C ALA A 113 -10.73 7.17 6.92
N MET A 114 -11.09 8.46 6.90
CA MET A 114 -10.96 9.31 5.72
C MET A 114 -9.50 9.46 5.29
N GLU A 115 -8.60 9.71 6.25
CA GLU A 115 -7.15 9.79 5.96
C GLU A 115 -6.59 8.48 5.42
N VAL A 116 -7.05 7.33 5.93
CA VAL A 116 -6.61 6.02 5.42
C VAL A 116 -7.07 5.80 3.97
N VAL A 117 -8.28 6.22 3.61
CA VAL A 117 -8.75 6.16 2.22
C VAL A 117 -7.91 7.10 1.33
N LEU A 118 -7.70 8.35 1.75
CA LEU A 118 -6.89 9.32 1.02
C LEU A 118 -5.43 8.84 0.85
N TYR A 119 -4.85 8.24 1.90
CA TYR A 119 -3.52 7.65 1.88
C TYR A 119 -3.46 6.46 0.92
N SER A 120 -4.49 5.62 0.90
CA SER A 120 -4.57 4.47 -0.01
C SER A 120 -4.55 4.94 -1.47
N ILE A 121 -5.33 5.97 -1.82
CA ILE A 121 -5.33 6.58 -3.15
C ILE A 121 -3.95 7.14 -3.49
N TRP A 122 -3.38 7.96 -2.60
CA TRP A 122 -2.04 8.54 -2.77
C TRP A 122 -0.97 7.47 -2.96
N TYR A 123 -1.02 6.39 -2.17
CA TYR A 123 -0.04 5.33 -2.17
C TYR A 123 -0.14 4.42 -3.38
N LEU A 124 -1.35 4.03 -3.80
CA LEU A 124 -1.55 3.25 -5.03
C LEU A 124 -1.07 4.01 -6.26
N THR A 125 -1.47 5.28 -6.40
CA THR A 125 -1.13 6.09 -7.59
C THR A 125 0.37 6.34 -7.73
N LYS A 126 1.09 6.59 -6.63
CA LYS A 126 2.56 6.77 -6.69
C LYS A 126 3.34 5.47 -6.86
N SER A 127 2.79 4.33 -6.44
CA SER A 127 3.53 3.05 -6.41
C SER A 127 3.41 2.24 -7.70
N TYR A 128 2.47 2.57 -8.58
CA TYR A 128 2.32 1.91 -9.86
C TYR A 128 3.56 2.10 -10.75
N GLY A 129 4.19 1.02 -11.16
CA GLY A 129 5.45 1.00 -11.91
C GLY A 129 6.72 1.10 -11.05
N GLU A 130 6.58 1.29 -9.74
CA GLU A 130 7.69 1.43 -8.78
C GLU A 130 7.75 0.25 -7.80
N VAL A 131 6.59 -0.31 -7.44
CA VAL A 131 6.48 -1.49 -6.57
C VAL A 131 5.83 -2.62 -7.37
N ASP A 132 6.59 -3.67 -7.64
CA ASP A 132 6.16 -4.78 -8.51
C ASP A 132 4.84 -5.43 -8.03
N GLN A 133 4.72 -5.71 -6.73
CA GLN A 133 3.52 -6.36 -6.20
C GLN A 133 2.27 -5.48 -6.31
N LEU A 134 2.41 -4.15 -6.18
CA LEU A 134 1.29 -3.22 -6.35
C LEU A 134 0.97 -3.01 -7.83
N THR A 135 1.98 -3.01 -8.69
CA THR A 135 1.79 -2.96 -10.14
C THR A 135 1.00 -4.17 -10.62
N GLU A 136 1.38 -5.38 -10.21
CA GLU A 136 0.65 -6.61 -10.53
C GLU A 136 -0.79 -6.57 -9.97
N LEU A 137 -0.98 -6.06 -8.76
CA LEU A 137 -2.31 -5.91 -8.15
C LEU A 137 -3.19 -4.93 -8.95
N MET A 138 -2.66 -3.78 -9.34
CA MET A 138 -3.39 -2.74 -10.08
C MET A 138 -3.64 -3.11 -11.54
N ASP A 139 -2.77 -3.93 -12.13
CA ASP A 139 -2.97 -4.45 -13.48
C ASP A 139 -4.21 -5.37 -13.55
N ARG A 140 -4.48 -6.15 -12.51
CA ARG A 140 -5.58 -7.14 -12.48
C ARG A 140 -6.86 -6.68 -11.77
N THR A 141 -6.81 -5.57 -11.04
CA THR A 141 -7.91 -5.11 -10.16
C THR A 141 -8.14 -3.61 -10.33
N ALA A 142 -9.39 -3.19 -10.34
CA ALA A 142 -9.76 -1.78 -10.19
C ALA A 142 -9.98 -1.45 -8.70
N PHE A 143 -9.85 -0.18 -8.34
CA PHE A 143 -10.21 0.34 -7.02
C PHE A 143 -11.24 1.44 -7.19
#